data_AF-A0A8H6W9U3-F1
#
_entry.id   AF-A0A8H6W9U3-F1
#
_cell.length_a   1.000
_cell.length_b   1.000
_cell.length_c   1.000
_cell.angle_alpha   90.00
_cell.angle_beta   90.00
_cell.angle_gamma   90.00
#
_symmetry.space_group_name_H-M   'P 1'
#
loop_
_entity.id
_entity.type
_entity.pdbx_description
1 polymer ?
#
loop_
_entity_poly.entity_id
_entity_poly.type
_entity_poly.pdbx_seq_one_letter_code
_entity_poly.pdbx_strand_id
1 'polypeptide(L)'
;MYGCKLYARRKGDKQAVESRCRSTLVLALQKQFDGDLSSTSPSEGQVETISDVEARNRYRGLPSQPLCVARSNISTRPWSLNSLNEASLMTLWLPDPGRTNLSPEIWHKELAKTVERTLSENNVGWTSVDLVRIGRSDDGETAAQTIVWVGVKTKSLTREKGQRLCAILVDILHNHGVNDVEVEFRESSVSLLVNVGPGPSLLAPNTSDPFDFAAEQRHCFTWALGIPIAVDTDEQQTTSGTAALFLDGGKLLLTARHVVLPAKQQGDPSNSRFAAEESSVDHNVVAPSDSQYEECSNEIDNELEEHEEERARLEKILEELREVSLGAPPGEKADTTRVQATKRLHEIVTDKCAAWGRLKTEANLRATAAHRIIEAPDSAFGWTHDIALVEVDTTKIPGDLFNAIDLCNVFTPAKFAKLMGEPSASCIDESAS
;
A
#
# COMPACT_ATOMS: atom_id res chain seq x y z
N MET A 1 49.65 36.30 -9.95
CA MET A 1 48.32 35.73 -10.24
C MET A 1 47.63 35.44 -8.92
N TYR A 2 46.38 35.88 -8.81
CA TYR A 2 45.60 36.02 -7.58
C TYR A 2 45.52 34.75 -6.73
N GLY A 3 45.63 34.93 -5.41
CA GLY A 3 45.62 33.86 -4.40
C GLY A 3 44.26 33.64 -3.74
N CYS A 4 44.23 32.73 -2.77
CA CYS A 4 43.16 32.63 -1.78
C CYS A 4 43.67 31.99 -0.48
N LYS A 5 43.48 32.70 0.65
CA LYS A 5 43.45 32.18 2.02
C LYS A 5 42.19 32.72 2.70
N LEU A 6 41.47 31.80 3.35
CA LEU A 6 40.56 31.89 4.52
C LEU A 6 40.08 33.28 5.01
N TYR A 7 38.77 33.44 5.20
CA TYR A 7 38.11 33.56 6.53
C TYR A 7 36.57 33.50 6.43
N ALA A 8 35.94 33.04 7.51
CA ALA A 8 34.51 32.83 7.70
C ALA A 8 33.64 34.11 7.78
N ARG A 9 32.35 34.05 7.39
CA ARG A 9 31.25 34.79 8.05
C ARG A 9 29.82 34.41 7.62
N ARG A 10 28.97 34.24 8.66
CA ARG A 10 27.54 34.61 8.84
C ARG A 10 26.42 33.93 8.02
N LYS A 11 25.79 32.96 8.69
CA LYS A 11 24.32 32.77 8.71
C LYS A 11 23.67 34.04 9.28
N GLY A 12 22.80 34.71 8.53
CA GLY A 12 22.00 35.80 9.08
C GLY A 12 21.45 36.83 8.11
N ASP A 13 21.04 36.45 6.89
CA ASP A 13 20.33 37.39 5.99
C ASP A 13 19.33 36.77 5.00
N LYS A 14 19.05 35.46 5.06
CA LYS A 14 18.03 34.85 4.16
C LYS A 14 16.59 35.05 4.64
N GLN A 15 16.34 35.10 5.95
CA GLN A 15 14.98 35.28 6.49
C GLN A 15 14.43 36.70 6.33
N ALA A 16 15.28 37.73 6.28
CA ALA A 16 14.82 39.11 6.14
C ALA A 16 14.37 39.45 4.70
N VAL A 17 14.99 38.81 3.70
CA VAL A 17 14.61 39.00 2.28
C VAL A 17 13.36 38.20 1.92
N GLU A 18 13.22 36.96 2.42
CA GLU A 18 12.00 36.17 2.23
C GLU A 18 10.78 36.76 2.95
N SER A 19 10.97 37.36 4.13
CA SER A 19 9.88 38.03 4.87
C SER A 19 9.35 39.25 4.11
N ARG A 20 10.23 40.05 3.49
CA ARG A 20 9.83 41.22 2.69
C ARG A 20 9.15 40.83 1.37
N CYS A 21 9.60 39.77 0.71
CA CYS A 21 8.94 39.27 -0.50
C CYS A 21 7.56 38.64 -0.20
N ARG A 22 7.41 37.88 0.90
CA ARG A 22 6.12 37.33 1.32
C ARG A 22 5.14 38.42 1.76
N SER A 23 5.59 39.44 2.49
CA SER A 23 4.71 40.52 2.95
C SER A 23 4.19 41.39 1.80
N THR A 24 5.01 41.62 0.76
CA THR A 24 4.59 42.42 -0.40
C THR A 24 3.63 41.66 -1.33
N LEU A 25 3.79 40.33 -1.48
CA LEU A 25 2.88 39.50 -2.28
C LEU A 25 1.52 39.28 -1.57
N VAL A 26 1.54 39.10 -0.24
CA VAL A 26 0.32 38.98 0.56
C VAL A 26 -0.47 40.29 0.58
N LEU A 27 0.20 41.44 0.66
CA LEU A 27 -0.48 42.75 0.57
C LEU A 27 -1.01 43.07 -0.84
N ALA A 28 -0.38 42.55 -1.89
CA ALA A 28 -0.86 42.70 -3.26
C ALA A 28 -2.11 41.84 -3.53
N LEU A 29 -2.16 40.62 -3.00
CA LEU A 29 -3.33 39.73 -3.11
C LEU A 29 -4.49 40.18 -2.22
N GLN A 30 -4.22 40.72 -1.02
CA GLN A 30 -5.25 41.27 -0.13
C GLN A 30 -5.91 42.52 -0.75
N LYS A 31 -5.14 43.42 -1.36
CA LYS A 31 -5.68 44.61 -2.05
C LYS A 31 -6.52 44.27 -3.29
N GLN A 32 -6.30 43.11 -3.90
CA GLN A 32 -7.12 42.64 -5.02
C GLN A 32 -8.43 41.99 -4.56
N PHE A 33 -8.52 41.59 -3.27
CA PHE A 33 -9.72 41.06 -2.63
C PHE A 33 -10.57 42.12 -1.91
N ASP A 34 -9.96 43.18 -1.39
CA ASP A 34 -10.67 44.23 -0.62
C ASP A 34 -11.36 45.30 -1.50
N GLY A 35 -11.23 45.20 -2.82
CA GLY A 35 -11.70 46.19 -3.77
C GLY A 35 -12.95 45.80 -4.55
N ASP A 36 -14.00 45.26 -3.90
CA ASP A 36 -15.40 45.36 -4.42
C ASP A 36 -16.52 44.79 -3.52
N LEU A 37 -16.34 44.71 -2.19
CA LEU A 37 -17.43 44.31 -1.29
C LEU A 37 -18.12 45.53 -0.67
N SER A 38 -18.92 46.20 -1.50
CA SER A 38 -20.03 47.03 -1.04
C SER A 38 -21.07 46.14 -0.34
N SER A 39 -20.97 46.09 0.99
CA SER A 39 -22.08 46.01 1.96
C SER A 39 -23.47 45.72 1.36
N THR A 40 -23.80 44.44 1.21
CA THR A 40 -25.18 43.98 1.32
C THR A 40 -25.15 42.67 2.12
N SER A 41 -25.38 42.77 3.42
CA SER A 41 -25.63 41.60 4.26
C SER A 41 -26.86 40.85 3.71
N PRO A 42 -26.73 39.60 3.23
CA PRO A 42 -27.89 38.82 2.85
C PRO A 42 -28.65 38.50 4.13
N SER A 43 -29.94 38.80 4.15
CA SER A 43 -30.89 38.25 5.11
C SER A 43 -30.61 36.76 5.32
N GLU A 44 -30.70 36.26 6.56
CA GLU A 44 -30.67 34.83 6.90
C GLU A 44 -31.82 34.08 6.19
N GLY A 45 -31.64 33.82 4.90
CA GLY A 45 -32.46 32.90 4.14
C GLY A 45 -32.04 31.48 4.53
N GLN A 46 -33.01 30.63 4.82
CA GLN A 46 -32.75 29.19 4.98
C GLN A 46 -32.05 28.68 3.72
N VAL A 47 -30.86 28.11 3.90
CA VAL A 47 -30.14 27.43 2.82
C VAL A 47 -30.94 26.18 2.46
N GLU A 48 -31.32 26.04 1.19
CA GLU A 48 -32.05 24.86 0.70
C GLU A 48 -31.17 23.61 0.88
N THR A 49 -31.62 22.64 1.67
CA THR A 49 -30.89 21.39 1.92
C THR A 49 -31.67 20.19 1.44
N ILE A 50 -30.97 19.12 1.06
CA ILE A 50 -31.59 17.85 0.70
C ILE A 50 -32.41 17.25 1.86
N SER A 51 -33.45 16.49 1.51
CA SER A 51 -34.28 15.80 2.49
C SER A 51 -33.59 14.54 3.05
N ASP A 52 -34.04 14.06 4.22
CA ASP A 52 -33.59 12.80 4.81
C ASP A 52 -33.88 11.57 3.92
N VAL A 53 -34.95 11.64 3.13
CA VAL A 53 -35.34 10.57 2.21
C VAL A 53 -34.40 10.55 1.01
N GLU A 54 -34.12 11.72 0.44
CA GLU A 54 -33.16 11.89 -0.64
C GLU A 54 -31.75 11.47 -0.23
N ALA A 55 -31.28 11.91 0.94
CA ALA A 55 -29.95 11.59 1.46
C ALA A 55 -29.66 10.07 1.47
N ARG A 56 -30.65 9.26 1.84
CA ARG A 56 -30.53 7.79 1.91
C ARG A 56 -30.69 7.09 0.56
N ASN A 57 -31.33 7.73 -0.42
CA ASN A 57 -31.71 7.09 -1.68
C ASN A 57 -30.99 7.66 -2.90
N ARG A 58 -30.23 8.77 -2.78
CA ARG A 58 -29.53 9.43 -3.88
C ARG A 58 -28.57 8.52 -4.64
N TYR A 59 -27.87 7.64 -3.92
CA TYR A 59 -26.86 6.71 -4.46
C TYR A 59 -27.31 5.24 -4.43
N ARG A 60 -28.62 5.00 -4.34
CA ARG A 60 -29.19 3.65 -4.35
C ARG A 60 -28.81 2.97 -5.68
N GLY A 61 -28.09 1.86 -5.61
CA GLY A 61 -27.51 1.16 -6.76
C GLY A 61 -25.98 1.07 -6.77
N LEU A 62 -25.29 1.96 -6.06
CA LEU A 62 -23.85 1.81 -5.84
C LEU A 62 -23.57 0.76 -4.75
N PRO A 63 -22.45 0.00 -4.81
CA PRO A 63 -22.17 -1.08 -3.86
C PRO A 63 -22.24 -0.68 -2.38
N SER A 64 -21.71 0.50 -2.03
CA SER A 64 -21.67 1.01 -0.65
C SER A 64 -22.87 1.86 -0.25
N GLN A 65 -23.74 2.22 -1.21
CA GLN A 65 -24.91 3.11 -1.03
C GLN A 65 -24.65 4.26 -0.03
N PRO A 66 -23.63 5.11 -0.29
CA PRO A 66 -23.23 6.12 0.69
C PRO A 66 -24.36 7.11 0.97
N LEU A 67 -24.31 7.80 2.11
CA LEU A 67 -25.30 8.82 2.44
C LEU A 67 -24.93 10.14 1.76
N CYS A 68 -25.84 10.70 0.95
CA CYS A 68 -25.64 12.03 0.37
C CYS A 68 -25.84 13.10 1.45
N VAL A 69 -24.90 14.04 1.54
CA VAL A 69 -24.89 15.13 2.53
C VAL A 69 -25.36 16.44 1.90
N ALA A 70 -24.89 16.76 0.69
CA ALA A 70 -25.25 17.97 -0.04
C ALA A 70 -24.95 17.82 -1.54
N ARG A 71 -25.63 18.61 -2.39
CA ARG A 71 -25.37 18.68 -3.83
C ARG A 71 -25.68 20.06 -4.40
N SER A 72 -24.86 20.50 -5.36
CA SER A 72 -25.01 21.82 -6.00
C SER A 72 -26.30 22.00 -6.80
N ASN A 73 -26.78 20.94 -7.45
CA ASN A 73 -27.92 20.98 -8.36
C ASN A 73 -29.30 20.81 -7.70
N ILE A 74 -29.44 21.12 -6.40
CA ILE A 74 -30.71 20.90 -5.67
C ILE A 74 -31.88 21.62 -6.34
N SER A 75 -31.69 22.89 -6.72
CA SER A 75 -32.74 23.72 -7.32
C SER A 75 -32.91 23.49 -8.83
N THR A 76 -31.86 23.07 -9.54
CA THR A 76 -31.90 22.84 -11.00
C THR A 76 -32.38 21.43 -11.36
N ARG A 77 -32.17 20.45 -10.47
CA ARG A 77 -32.62 19.06 -10.61
C ARG A 77 -33.23 18.57 -9.30
N PRO A 78 -34.53 18.84 -9.06
CA PRO A 78 -35.22 18.33 -7.88
C PRO A 78 -35.21 16.80 -7.86
N TRP A 79 -34.91 16.21 -6.71
CA TRP A 79 -34.94 14.76 -6.53
C TRP A 79 -36.37 14.30 -6.28
N SER A 80 -36.80 13.21 -6.92
CA SER A 80 -38.14 12.65 -6.71
C SER A 80 -38.09 11.14 -6.46
N LEU A 81 -38.75 10.69 -5.39
CA LEU A 81 -38.85 9.27 -5.04
C LEU A 81 -39.58 8.48 -6.13
N ASN A 82 -40.52 9.09 -6.85
CA ASN A 82 -41.33 8.46 -7.91
C ASN A 82 -40.49 8.01 -9.12
N SER A 83 -39.24 8.46 -9.22
CA SER A 83 -38.31 8.01 -10.24
C SER A 83 -37.66 6.66 -9.90
N LEU A 84 -37.87 6.14 -8.69
CA LEU A 84 -37.55 4.76 -8.31
C LEU A 84 -38.62 3.80 -8.83
N ASN A 85 -38.56 3.48 -10.13
CA ASN A 85 -38.84 2.09 -10.46
C ASN A 85 -37.79 1.29 -9.68
N GLU A 86 -38.15 0.23 -8.96
CA GLU A 86 -37.18 -0.56 -8.16
C GLU A 86 -35.99 -1.08 -8.99
N ALA A 87 -36.08 -1.01 -10.32
CA ALA A 87 -35.05 -1.34 -11.30
C ALA A 87 -34.03 -0.22 -11.61
N SER A 88 -34.29 1.05 -11.25
CA SER A 88 -33.45 2.18 -11.66
C SER A 88 -32.37 2.45 -10.63
N LEU A 89 -31.30 1.64 -10.71
CA LEU A 89 -30.10 1.75 -9.89
C LEU A 89 -29.22 2.88 -10.43
N MET A 90 -28.53 3.61 -9.53
CA MET A 90 -27.44 4.48 -9.94
C MET A 90 -26.23 3.64 -10.33
N THR A 91 -25.54 4.04 -11.39
CA THR A 91 -24.24 3.48 -11.79
C THR A 91 -23.20 4.58 -11.77
N LEU A 92 -21.97 4.17 -11.40
CA LEU A 92 -20.80 5.03 -11.40
C LEU A 92 -19.92 4.63 -12.59
N TRP A 93 -19.55 5.61 -13.40
CA TRP A 93 -18.64 5.49 -14.52
C TRP A 93 -17.42 6.38 -14.31
N LEU A 94 -16.29 5.97 -14.88
CA LEU A 94 -15.11 6.83 -14.94
C LEU A 94 -15.35 7.99 -15.91
N PRO A 95 -14.78 9.18 -15.65
CA PRO A 95 -14.92 10.30 -16.57
C PRO A 95 -14.17 10.02 -17.89
N ASP A 96 -14.88 10.16 -19.01
CA ASP A 96 -14.30 10.13 -20.36
C ASP A 96 -13.66 11.50 -20.67
N PRO A 97 -12.33 11.57 -20.94
CA PRO A 97 -11.63 12.81 -21.26
C PRO A 97 -12.21 13.60 -22.45
N GLY A 98 -12.97 12.94 -23.33
CA GLY A 98 -13.56 13.56 -24.53
C GLY A 98 -14.94 14.21 -24.33
N ARG A 99 -15.54 14.12 -23.14
CA ARG A 99 -16.96 14.51 -22.91
C ARG A 99 -17.18 15.64 -21.92
N THR A 100 -16.13 16.12 -21.26
CA THR A 100 -16.20 17.27 -20.35
C THR A 100 -15.23 18.34 -20.80
N ASN A 101 -15.50 19.60 -20.45
CA ASN A 101 -14.51 20.67 -20.63
C ASN A 101 -13.36 20.59 -19.61
N LEU A 102 -13.41 19.61 -18.70
CA LEU A 102 -12.43 19.37 -17.67
C LEU A 102 -11.39 18.35 -18.16
N SER A 103 -10.29 18.85 -18.73
CA SER A 103 -9.17 17.98 -19.09
C SER A 103 -8.54 17.35 -17.84
N PRO A 104 -8.05 16.09 -17.93
CA PRO A 104 -7.31 15.44 -16.83
C PRO A 104 -6.14 16.30 -16.34
N GLU A 105 -5.48 17.02 -17.24
CA GLU A 105 -4.37 17.90 -16.90
C GLU A 105 -4.76 19.04 -15.97
N ILE A 106 -5.85 19.76 -16.27
CA ILE A 106 -6.33 20.87 -15.43
C ILE A 106 -6.79 20.34 -14.06
N TRP A 107 -7.47 19.19 -14.05
CA TRP A 107 -7.91 18.54 -12.83
C TRP A 107 -6.73 18.18 -11.90
N HIS A 108 -5.78 17.39 -12.38
CA HIS A 108 -4.68 16.86 -11.56
C HIS A 108 -3.61 17.91 -11.21
N LYS A 109 -3.35 18.89 -12.09
CA LYS A 109 -2.29 19.88 -11.84
C LYS A 109 -2.74 20.95 -10.85
N GLU A 110 -3.99 21.42 -10.94
CA GLU A 110 -4.45 22.65 -10.30
C GLU A 110 -5.78 22.51 -9.54
N LEU A 111 -6.85 22.05 -10.19
CA LEU A 111 -8.20 22.13 -9.62
C LEU A 111 -8.39 21.21 -8.41
N ALA A 112 -7.93 19.96 -8.46
CA ALA A 112 -8.04 19.02 -7.34
C ALA A 112 -7.38 19.59 -6.07
N LYS A 113 -6.17 20.15 -6.20
CA LYS A 113 -5.44 20.78 -5.09
C LYS A 113 -6.14 22.01 -4.54
N THR A 114 -6.83 22.77 -5.40
CA THR A 114 -7.60 23.95 -5.00
C THR A 114 -8.86 23.57 -4.24
N VAL A 115 -9.56 22.51 -4.69
CA VAL A 115 -10.68 21.90 -3.97
C VAL A 115 -10.23 21.39 -2.60
N GLU A 116 -9.17 20.59 -2.55
CA GLU A 116 -8.61 20.06 -1.28
C GLU A 116 -8.23 21.18 -0.30
N ARG A 117 -7.54 22.23 -0.78
CA ARG A 117 -7.18 23.38 0.04
C ARG A 117 -8.42 24.08 0.60
N THR A 118 -9.43 24.30 -0.24
CA THR A 118 -10.68 24.94 0.17
C THR A 118 -11.39 24.12 1.24
N LEU A 119 -11.42 22.79 1.10
CA LEU A 119 -11.98 21.89 2.11
C LEU A 119 -11.20 21.97 3.44
N SER A 120 -9.87 22.00 3.38
CA SER A 120 -9.00 22.12 4.55
C SER A 120 -9.16 23.47 5.27
N GLU A 121 -9.19 24.59 4.53
CA GLU A 121 -9.39 25.93 5.10
C GLU A 121 -10.77 26.09 5.76
N ASN A 122 -11.77 25.36 5.27
CA ASN A 122 -13.10 25.31 5.86
C ASN A 122 -13.26 24.26 6.97
N ASN A 123 -12.17 23.66 7.45
CA ASN A 123 -12.15 22.63 8.49
C ASN A 123 -13.12 21.47 8.18
N VAL A 124 -13.08 20.96 6.95
CA VAL A 124 -13.86 19.80 6.53
C VAL A 124 -13.00 18.55 6.71
N GLY A 125 -13.52 17.56 7.44
CA GLY A 125 -12.89 16.25 7.57
C GLY A 125 -13.13 15.39 6.33
N TRP A 126 -12.62 15.82 5.17
CA TRP A 126 -12.75 15.11 3.90
C TRP A 126 -11.87 13.84 3.88
N THR A 127 -12.26 12.85 3.08
CA THR A 127 -11.60 11.54 2.96
C THR A 127 -11.22 11.18 1.53
N SER A 128 -11.98 11.66 0.54
CA SER A 128 -11.66 11.50 -0.89
C SER A 128 -12.23 12.67 -1.68
N VAL A 129 -11.63 12.95 -2.84
CA VAL A 129 -12.13 13.91 -3.83
C VAL A 129 -12.01 13.22 -5.18
N ASP A 130 -13.13 12.72 -5.67
CA ASP A 130 -13.17 11.87 -6.85
C ASP A 130 -13.86 12.63 -7.99
N LEU A 131 -13.33 12.57 -9.21
CA LEU A 131 -14.04 13.04 -10.40
C LEU A 131 -14.72 11.84 -11.05
N VAL A 132 -16.05 11.82 -11.06
CA VAL A 132 -16.84 10.65 -11.49
C VAL A 132 -18.01 11.06 -12.35
N ARG A 133 -18.57 10.11 -13.10
CA ARG A 133 -19.86 10.28 -13.77
C ARG A 133 -20.89 9.38 -13.10
N ILE A 134 -21.96 9.97 -12.56
CA ILE A 134 -23.02 9.21 -11.89
C ILE A 134 -24.35 9.52 -12.58
N GLY A 135 -25.08 8.47 -12.92
CA GLY A 135 -26.36 8.51 -13.61
C GLY A 135 -27.14 7.24 -13.37
N ARG A 136 -28.35 7.15 -13.90
CA ARG A 136 -29.18 5.95 -13.76
C ARG A 136 -28.77 4.91 -14.80
N SER A 137 -28.79 3.63 -14.43
CA SER A 137 -28.41 2.54 -15.34
C SER A 137 -29.27 2.48 -16.60
N ASP A 138 -30.55 2.84 -16.51
CA ASP A 138 -31.52 2.83 -17.61
C ASP A 138 -31.29 3.97 -18.62
N ASP A 139 -30.73 5.09 -18.18
CA ASP A 139 -30.41 6.24 -19.04
C ASP A 139 -29.08 6.08 -19.78
N GLY A 140 -28.22 5.16 -19.32
CA GLY A 140 -26.89 4.90 -19.88
C GLY A 140 -25.84 5.96 -19.55
N GLU A 141 -24.59 5.66 -19.88
CA GLU A 141 -23.43 6.50 -19.55
C GLU A 141 -23.48 7.89 -20.21
N THR A 142 -24.09 8.02 -21.40
CA THR A 142 -24.18 9.30 -22.10
C THR A 142 -25.02 10.33 -21.36
N ALA A 143 -25.99 9.89 -20.56
CA ALA A 143 -26.83 10.75 -19.73
C ALA A 143 -26.25 10.98 -18.32
N ALA A 144 -25.16 10.27 -17.95
CA ALA A 144 -24.54 10.39 -16.63
C ALA A 144 -23.91 11.77 -16.41
N GLN A 145 -24.10 12.32 -15.21
CA GLN A 145 -23.63 13.65 -14.85
C GLN A 145 -22.21 13.59 -14.29
N THR A 146 -21.34 14.49 -14.75
CA THR A 146 -20.00 14.68 -14.19
C THR A 146 -20.09 15.38 -12.84
N ILE A 147 -19.49 14.78 -11.83
CA ILE A 147 -19.59 15.19 -10.43
C ILE A 147 -18.19 15.18 -9.81
N VAL A 148 -17.80 16.27 -9.15
CA VAL A 148 -16.78 16.26 -8.11
C VAL A 148 -17.42 15.68 -6.86
N TRP A 149 -17.07 14.44 -6.55
CA TRP A 149 -17.67 13.62 -5.52
C TRP A 149 -16.76 13.60 -4.31
N VAL A 150 -17.14 14.37 -3.29
CA VAL A 150 -16.34 14.59 -2.09
C VAL A 150 -16.79 13.65 -0.98
N GLY A 151 -15.92 12.74 -0.59
CA GLY A 151 -16.09 11.92 0.60
C GLY A 151 -15.79 12.70 1.87
N VAL A 152 -16.66 12.63 2.87
CA VAL A 152 -16.44 13.21 4.21
C VAL A 152 -16.67 12.20 5.31
N LYS A 153 -15.93 12.34 6.42
CA LYS A 153 -16.12 11.47 7.59
C LYS A 153 -17.58 11.45 8.02
N THR A 154 -18.10 10.27 8.33
CA THR A 154 -19.48 10.06 8.80
C THR A 154 -19.81 11.05 9.92
N LYS A 155 -20.96 11.75 9.79
CA LYS A 155 -21.47 12.75 10.74
C LYS A 155 -20.55 13.94 11.01
N SER A 156 -19.51 14.17 10.20
CA SER A 156 -18.56 15.30 10.39
C SER A 156 -19.01 16.60 9.72
N LEU A 157 -19.96 16.53 8.79
CA LEU A 157 -20.42 17.68 7.99
C LEU A 157 -21.95 17.77 8.04
N THR A 158 -22.48 18.93 8.43
CA THR A 158 -23.94 19.18 8.38
C THR A 158 -24.38 19.52 6.95
N ARG A 159 -25.64 19.29 6.62
CA ARG A 159 -26.18 19.53 5.28
C ARG A 159 -26.10 21.00 4.88
N GLU A 160 -26.35 21.91 5.82
CA GLU A 160 -26.30 23.36 5.58
C GLU A 160 -24.87 23.82 5.29
N LYS A 161 -23.88 23.28 6.02
CA LYS A 161 -22.46 23.56 5.76
C LYS A 161 -22.03 22.93 4.43
N GLY A 162 -22.45 21.69 4.16
CA GLY A 162 -22.20 21.01 2.89
C GLY A 162 -22.75 21.78 1.70
N GLN A 163 -23.97 22.31 1.78
CA GLN A 163 -24.60 23.06 0.70
C GLN A 163 -23.87 24.38 0.41
N ARG A 164 -23.43 25.10 1.44
CA ARG A 164 -22.59 26.31 1.26
C ARG A 164 -21.27 25.96 0.58
N LEU A 165 -20.66 24.83 0.94
CA LEU A 165 -19.42 24.38 0.31
C LEU A 165 -19.63 23.93 -1.13
N CYS A 166 -20.76 23.31 -1.48
CA CYS A 166 -21.10 23.03 -2.88
C CYS A 166 -21.06 24.31 -3.72
N ALA A 167 -21.69 25.39 -3.25
CA ALA A 167 -21.68 26.68 -3.96
C ALA A 167 -20.25 27.23 -4.15
N ILE A 168 -19.44 27.23 -3.08
CA ILE A 168 -18.04 27.69 -3.13
C ILE A 168 -17.22 26.87 -4.14
N LEU A 169 -17.35 25.54 -4.11
CA LEU A 169 -16.60 24.66 -4.99
C LEU A 169 -17.06 24.78 -6.45
N VAL A 170 -18.35 24.97 -6.70
CA VAL A 170 -18.87 25.27 -8.05
C VAL A 170 -18.31 26.58 -8.57
N ASP A 171 -18.27 27.64 -7.75
CA ASP A 171 -17.69 28.92 -8.17
C ASP A 171 -16.20 28.78 -8.53
N ILE A 172 -15.45 27.97 -7.78
CA ILE A 172 -14.05 27.64 -8.10
C ILE A 172 -13.96 26.95 -9.47
N LEU A 173 -14.80 25.95 -9.75
CA LEU A 173 -14.82 25.24 -11.03
C LEU A 173 -15.18 26.19 -12.19
N HIS A 174 -16.21 27.02 -12.01
CA HIS A 174 -16.64 28.02 -12.99
C HIS A 174 -15.53 29.03 -13.31
N ASN A 175 -14.81 29.49 -12.29
CA ASN A 175 -13.69 30.43 -12.47
C ASN A 175 -12.53 29.83 -13.30
N HIS A 176 -12.45 28.50 -13.40
CA HIS A 176 -11.49 27.79 -14.26
C HIS A 176 -12.12 27.32 -15.59
N GLY A 177 -13.31 27.80 -15.94
CA GLY A 177 -13.99 27.49 -17.20
C GLY A 177 -14.73 26.15 -17.21
N VAL A 178 -14.91 25.51 -16.05
CA VAL A 178 -15.52 24.19 -15.92
C VAL A 178 -16.96 24.35 -15.42
N ASN A 179 -17.90 24.47 -16.36
CA ASN A 179 -19.31 24.81 -16.09
C ASN A 179 -20.27 23.62 -16.18
N ASP A 180 -19.77 22.46 -16.59
CA ASP A 180 -20.53 21.23 -16.87
C ASP A 180 -20.32 20.17 -15.76
N VAL A 181 -19.92 20.60 -14.57
CA VAL A 181 -19.59 19.73 -13.43
C VAL A 181 -20.33 20.16 -12.19
N GLU A 182 -20.94 19.19 -11.51
CA GLU A 182 -21.58 19.40 -10.21
C GLU A 182 -20.65 19.04 -9.06
N VAL A 183 -21.01 19.47 -7.85
CA VAL A 183 -20.33 19.09 -6.62
C VAL A 183 -21.31 18.38 -5.70
N GLU A 184 -20.98 17.17 -5.28
CA GLU A 184 -21.77 16.40 -4.32
C GLU A 184 -20.91 15.92 -3.15
N PHE A 185 -21.43 16.06 -1.94
CA PHE A 185 -20.82 15.52 -0.71
C PHE A 185 -21.50 14.23 -0.32
N ARG A 186 -20.71 13.23 0.04
CA ARG A 186 -21.18 11.97 0.60
C ARG A 186 -20.48 11.64 1.90
N GLU A 187 -21.19 10.97 2.81
CA GLU A 187 -20.53 10.28 3.89
C GLU A 187 -19.68 9.16 3.30
N SER A 188 -18.42 9.13 3.72
CA SER A 188 -17.43 8.18 3.30
C SER A 188 -16.55 7.89 4.50
N SER A 189 -16.58 6.64 4.95
CA SER A 189 -15.49 6.10 5.74
C SER A 189 -14.53 5.44 4.76
N VAL A 190 -13.34 6.04 4.60
CA VAL A 190 -12.23 5.27 4.04
C VAL A 190 -11.75 4.35 5.15
N SER A 191 -12.38 3.19 5.23
CA SER A 191 -11.69 2.00 5.72
C SER A 191 -10.87 1.53 4.54
N LEU A 192 -9.55 1.70 4.61
CA LEU A 192 -8.67 0.93 3.73
C LEU A 192 -9.16 -0.52 3.79
N LEU A 193 -9.29 -1.23 2.66
CA LEU A 193 -9.54 -2.67 2.62
C LEU A 193 -8.39 -3.49 3.24
N VAL A 194 -7.57 -2.84 4.07
CA VAL A 194 -6.64 -3.39 5.03
C VAL A 194 -7.22 -3.05 6.40
N ASN A 195 -7.97 -3.96 7.00
CA ASN A 195 -8.57 -3.73 8.31
C ASN A 195 -7.54 -3.75 9.47
N VAL A 196 -6.24 -3.52 9.18
CA VAL A 196 -5.14 -3.36 10.13
C VAL A 196 -4.01 -2.53 9.46
N GLY A 197 -4.01 -1.20 9.57
CA GLY A 197 -2.87 -0.36 9.17
C GLY A 197 -2.40 -0.49 7.71
N PRO A 198 -1.20 0.03 7.33
CA PRO A 198 -0.49 -0.56 6.21
C PRO A 198 -0.37 -2.05 6.52
N GLY A 199 -0.70 -2.90 5.54
CA GLY A 199 -0.35 -4.31 5.63
C GLY A 199 1.10 -4.40 6.13
N PRO A 200 1.39 -5.29 7.08
CA PRO A 200 2.68 -5.39 7.73
C PRO A 200 3.83 -5.45 6.75
N SER A 201 4.94 -4.81 7.11
CA SER A 201 6.16 -4.80 6.31
C SER A 201 6.76 -6.19 6.24
N LEU A 202 7.42 -6.49 5.12
CA LEU A 202 8.27 -7.66 5.01
C LEU A 202 9.35 -7.60 6.10
N LEU A 203 9.63 -8.75 6.69
CA LEU A 203 10.62 -8.89 7.74
C LEU A 203 12.02 -8.58 7.20
N ALA A 204 12.89 -8.06 8.07
CA ALA A 204 14.31 -7.97 7.74
C ALA A 204 14.91 -9.38 7.60
N PRO A 205 15.75 -9.63 6.58
CA PRO A 205 16.60 -10.81 6.50
C PRO A 205 17.38 -10.97 7.79
N ASN A 206 17.58 -12.20 8.23
CA ASN A 206 18.28 -12.44 9.48
C ASN A 206 19.77 -12.11 9.33
N THR A 207 20.16 -10.94 9.81
CA THR A 207 21.53 -10.42 9.70
C THR A 207 22.30 -10.46 11.03
N SER A 208 21.64 -10.81 12.13
CA SER A 208 22.15 -10.57 13.48
C SER A 208 22.20 -11.78 14.40
N ASP A 209 21.39 -12.82 14.17
CA ASP A 209 21.37 -14.00 15.04
C ASP A 209 21.67 -15.30 14.27
N PRO A 210 22.92 -15.82 14.34
CA PRO A 210 23.28 -17.10 13.72
C PRO A 210 22.60 -18.31 14.39
N PHE A 211 21.90 -18.10 15.51
CA PHE A 211 21.16 -19.13 16.25
C PHE A 211 19.65 -18.97 16.14
N ASP A 212 19.14 -18.14 15.22
CA ASP A 212 17.72 -18.10 14.95
C ASP A 212 17.25 -19.47 14.43
N PHE A 213 16.53 -20.19 15.28
CA PHE A 213 16.03 -21.53 14.99
C PHE A 213 14.96 -21.55 13.90
N ALA A 214 14.34 -20.41 13.61
CA ALA A 214 13.27 -20.28 12.63
C ALA A 214 13.74 -19.56 11.34
N ALA A 215 15.06 -19.39 11.15
CA ALA A 215 15.62 -18.62 10.04
C ALA A 215 15.19 -19.11 8.65
N GLU A 216 15.10 -20.43 8.46
CA GLU A 216 14.72 -21.04 7.19
C GLU A 216 13.26 -20.70 6.83
N GLN A 217 12.34 -20.88 7.78
CA GLN A 217 10.91 -20.61 7.61
C GLN A 217 10.61 -19.11 7.62
N ARG A 218 11.50 -18.28 8.19
CA ARG A 218 11.40 -16.82 8.12
C ARG A 218 11.56 -16.31 6.69
N HIS A 219 12.31 -17.01 5.83
CA HIS A 219 12.68 -16.53 4.50
C HIS A 219 11.46 -16.08 3.68
N CYS A 220 10.36 -16.85 3.65
CA CYS A 220 9.16 -16.53 2.87
C CYS A 220 8.45 -15.23 3.30
N PHE A 221 8.81 -14.67 4.46
CA PHE A 221 8.24 -13.44 5.00
C PHE A 221 9.23 -12.25 4.98
N THR A 222 10.46 -12.43 4.46
CA THR A 222 11.48 -11.37 4.42
C THR A 222 11.55 -10.64 3.09
N TRP A 223 12.16 -9.46 3.06
CA TRP A 223 12.53 -8.79 1.80
C TRP A 223 13.82 -9.32 1.16
N ALA A 224 14.34 -10.46 1.62
CA ALA A 224 15.47 -11.11 0.95
C ALA A 224 15.09 -11.49 -0.49
N LEU A 225 16.09 -11.51 -1.37
CA LEU A 225 15.95 -12.08 -2.71
C LEU A 225 15.48 -13.53 -2.58
N GLY A 226 14.61 -13.97 -3.49
CA GLY A 226 14.03 -15.31 -3.40
C GLY A 226 12.62 -15.32 -2.79
N ILE A 227 12.07 -14.17 -2.38
CA ILE A 227 10.70 -14.12 -1.84
C ILE A 227 9.68 -14.65 -2.86
N PRO A 228 8.82 -15.61 -2.46
CA PRO A 228 7.76 -16.12 -3.33
C PRO A 228 6.71 -15.04 -3.56
N ILE A 229 6.25 -14.91 -4.80
CA ILE A 229 5.25 -13.93 -5.23
C ILE A 229 4.20 -14.58 -6.13
N ALA A 230 2.99 -14.01 -6.14
CA ALA A 230 1.92 -14.40 -7.05
C ALA A 230 0.99 -13.21 -7.34
N VAL A 231 0.21 -13.33 -8.42
CA VAL A 231 -0.87 -12.38 -8.73
C VAL A 231 -2.06 -12.62 -7.80
N ASP A 232 -2.56 -11.55 -7.21
CA ASP A 232 -3.74 -11.54 -6.34
C ASP A 232 -5.02 -11.47 -7.18
N THR A 233 -5.41 -12.62 -7.75
CA THR A 233 -6.70 -12.78 -8.46
C THR A 233 -7.31 -14.14 -8.15
N ASP A 234 -8.64 -14.19 -7.99
CA ASP A 234 -9.41 -15.41 -7.66
C ASP A 234 -9.18 -16.58 -8.64
N GLU A 235 -8.79 -16.30 -9.89
CA GLU A 235 -8.61 -17.32 -10.94
C GLU A 235 -7.14 -17.76 -11.14
N GLN A 236 -6.14 -17.03 -10.61
CA GLN A 236 -4.73 -17.22 -10.96
C GLN A 236 -3.80 -17.53 -9.78
N GLN A 237 -4.35 -17.84 -8.61
CA GLN A 237 -3.57 -18.23 -7.40
C GLN A 237 -2.70 -19.49 -7.57
N THR A 238 -2.76 -20.18 -8.72
CA THR A 238 -1.94 -21.37 -9.01
C THR A 238 -0.58 -21.08 -9.64
N THR A 239 -0.35 -19.85 -10.15
CA THR A 239 0.95 -19.48 -10.72
C THR A 239 1.73 -18.65 -9.71
N SER A 240 2.70 -19.30 -9.04
CA SER A 240 3.66 -18.64 -8.17
C SER A 240 5.03 -18.59 -8.82
N GLY A 241 5.84 -17.64 -8.37
CA GLY A 241 7.23 -17.53 -8.78
C GLY A 241 8.03 -16.74 -7.75
N THR A 242 9.17 -16.22 -8.18
CA THR A 242 10.16 -15.66 -7.26
C THR A 242 10.52 -14.23 -7.65
N ALA A 243 10.52 -13.36 -6.65
CA ALA A 243 11.13 -12.05 -6.71
C ALA A 243 12.65 -12.17 -6.92
N ALA A 244 13.14 -11.67 -8.07
CA ALA A 244 14.55 -11.83 -8.45
C ALA A 244 15.45 -10.73 -7.86
N LEU A 245 15.12 -9.46 -8.10
CA LEU A 245 15.94 -8.30 -7.69
C LEU A 245 15.08 -7.08 -7.41
N PHE A 246 15.44 -6.31 -6.39
CA PHE A 246 14.92 -4.95 -6.22
C PHE A 246 15.80 -3.93 -6.96
N LEU A 247 15.14 -2.96 -7.60
CA LEU A 247 15.72 -1.88 -8.39
C LEU A 247 15.21 -0.53 -7.88
N ASP A 248 15.90 0.56 -8.25
CA ASP A 248 15.60 1.95 -7.85
C ASP A 248 15.39 2.13 -6.33
N GLY A 249 16.29 1.55 -5.53
CA GLY A 249 16.24 1.64 -4.07
C GLY A 249 15.02 0.94 -3.45
N GLY A 250 14.50 -0.09 -4.11
CA GLY A 250 13.37 -0.87 -3.62
C GLY A 250 12.04 -0.54 -4.28
N LYS A 251 11.95 0.50 -5.11
CA LYS A 251 10.67 0.90 -5.74
C LYS A 251 10.18 -0.07 -6.81
N LEU A 252 11.09 -0.85 -7.39
CA LEU A 252 10.78 -1.78 -8.47
C LEU A 252 11.30 -3.17 -8.11
N LEU A 253 10.50 -4.19 -8.41
CA LEU A 253 10.84 -5.59 -8.27
C LEU A 253 10.92 -6.25 -9.64
N LEU A 254 12.04 -6.89 -9.94
CA LEU A 254 12.24 -7.71 -11.12
C LEU A 254 11.73 -9.13 -10.87
N THR A 255 10.94 -9.66 -11.78
CA THR A 255 10.46 -11.06 -11.78
C THR A 255 10.30 -11.58 -13.20
N ALA A 256 9.98 -12.86 -13.35
CA ALA A 256 9.61 -13.42 -14.64
C ALA A 256 8.20 -12.97 -15.05
N ARG A 257 7.98 -12.70 -16.34
CA ARG A 257 6.70 -12.19 -16.85
C ARG A 257 5.58 -13.19 -16.60
N HIS A 258 5.81 -14.48 -16.85
CA HIS A 258 4.78 -15.51 -16.67
C HIS A 258 4.26 -15.63 -15.24
N VAL A 259 5.02 -15.16 -14.25
CA VAL A 259 4.62 -15.16 -12.82
C VAL A 259 3.53 -14.13 -12.55
N VAL A 260 3.62 -12.97 -13.22
CA VAL A 260 2.70 -11.84 -13.01
C VAL A 260 1.69 -11.66 -14.14
N LEU A 261 1.91 -12.33 -15.27
CA LEU A 261 1.06 -12.34 -16.45
C LEU A 261 1.01 -13.78 -17.02
N PRO A 262 0.36 -14.72 -16.32
CA PRO A 262 0.20 -16.09 -16.82
C PRO A 262 -0.60 -16.09 -18.13
N ALA A 263 -0.20 -16.93 -19.08
CA ALA A 263 -0.89 -17.05 -20.36
C ALA A 263 -2.35 -17.43 -20.13
N LYS A 264 -3.31 -16.63 -20.64
CA LYS A 264 -4.73 -16.98 -20.56
C LYS A 264 -4.95 -18.36 -21.18
N GLN A 265 -5.69 -19.22 -20.48
CA GLN A 265 -6.10 -20.53 -21.02
C GLN A 265 -6.78 -20.34 -22.38
N GLN A 266 -6.20 -20.99 -23.39
CA GLN A 266 -6.79 -21.35 -24.68
C GLN A 266 -7.47 -20.20 -25.46
N GLY A 267 -6.67 -19.32 -26.07
CA GLY A 267 -7.20 -18.40 -27.09
C GLY A 267 -6.34 -17.21 -27.46
N ASP A 268 -5.31 -16.85 -26.67
CA ASP A 268 -4.36 -15.81 -27.04
C ASP A 268 -3.10 -16.46 -27.64
N PRO A 269 -2.92 -16.46 -28.98
CA PRO A 269 -1.79 -17.10 -29.62
C PRO A 269 -0.52 -16.23 -29.57
N SER A 270 -0.59 -15.06 -28.93
CA SER A 270 0.47 -14.09 -28.98
C SER A 270 1.03 -13.82 -27.59
N ASN A 271 2.35 -13.91 -27.47
CA ASN A 271 3.12 -13.07 -26.54
C ASN A 271 2.94 -11.60 -26.96
N SER A 272 1.70 -11.12 -27.06
CA SER A 272 1.41 -9.75 -27.36
C SER A 272 1.89 -8.91 -26.19
N ARG A 273 2.54 -7.81 -26.56
CA ARG A 273 3.08 -6.81 -25.64
C ARG A 273 2.00 -6.40 -24.66
N PHE A 274 2.31 -6.44 -23.37
CA PHE A 274 1.43 -5.85 -22.37
C PHE A 274 1.82 -4.38 -22.28
N ALA A 275 1.25 -3.55 -23.15
CA ALA A 275 1.32 -2.12 -22.97
C ALA A 275 0.38 -1.78 -21.82
N ALA A 276 0.93 -1.27 -20.72
CA ALA A 276 0.13 -0.61 -19.69
C ALA A 276 -0.46 0.68 -20.30
N GLU A 277 -1.51 0.54 -21.09
CA GLU A 277 -2.39 1.66 -21.42
C GLU A 277 -3.09 2.12 -20.14
N GLU A 278 -3.54 3.38 -20.08
CA GLU A 278 -4.30 3.91 -18.92
C GLU A 278 -5.58 3.09 -18.59
N SER A 279 -5.93 2.13 -19.45
CA SER A 279 -7.05 1.18 -19.33
C SER A 279 -6.66 -0.22 -18.86
N SER A 280 -5.39 -0.52 -18.61
CA SER A 280 -4.95 -1.86 -18.18
C SER A 280 -5.40 -2.15 -16.75
N VAL A 281 -5.95 -3.35 -16.53
CA VAL A 281 -6.31 -3.86 -15.20
C VAL A 281 -5.06 -3.87 -14.32
N ASP A 282 -5.09 -3.14 -13.21
CA ASP A 282 -4.03 -3.21 -12.19
C ASP A 282 -4.02 -4.63 -11.60
N HIS A 283 -2.94 -5.36 -11.84
CA HIS A 283 -2.69 -6.66 -11.22
C HIS A 283 -1.93 -6.45 -9.91
N ASN A 284 -2.61 -6.72 -8.79
CA ASN A 284 -1.97 -6.74 -7.49
C ASN A 284 -1.04 -7.95 -7.39
N VAL A 285 0.13 -7.76 -6.78
CA VAL A 285 1.09 -8.84 -6.51
C VAL A 285 1.27 -8.99 -5.00
N VAL A 286 1.07 -10.22 -4.52
CA VAL A 286 1.19 -10.60 -3.10
C VAL A 286 2.49 -11.34 -2.85
N ALA A 287 3.02 -11.18 -1.63
CA ALA A 287 4.24 -11.81 -1.19
C ALA A 287 4.17 -12.13 0.32
N PRO A 288 4.14 -13.41 0.74
CA PRO A 288 4.08 -14.62 -0.09
C PRO A 288 2.73 -14.80 -0.82
N SER A 289 2.68 -15.73 -1.79
CA SER A 289 1.42 -16.20 -2.38
C SER A 289 0.54 -16.90 -1.32
N ASP A 290 -0.77 -17.04 -1.57
CA ASP A 290 -1.67 -17.77 -0.67
C ASP A 290 -1.18 -19.18 -0.35
N SER A 291 -0.80 -19.93 -1.39
CA SER A 291 -0.30 -21.30 -1.23
C SER A 291 0.97 -21.36 -0.38
N GLN A 292 1.94 -20.48 -0.62
CA GLN A 292 3.18 -20.46 0.16
C GLN A 292 2.96 -19.92 1.57
N TYR A 293 2.03 -18.98 1.74
CA TYR A 293 1.63 -18.51 3.06
C TYR A 293 1.06 -19.66 3.88
N GLU A 294 0.10 -20.41 3.32
CA GLU A 294 -0.51 -21.56 3.99
C GLU A 294 0.52 -22.66 4.28
N GLU A 295 1.39 -22.98 3.32
CA GLU A 295 2.48 -23.95 3.48
C GLU A 295 3.43 -23.53 4.62
N CYS A 296 4.00 -22.32 4.54
CA CYS A 296 4.89 -21.79 5.59
C CYS A 296 4.16 -21.73 6.95
N SER A 297 2.90 -21.31 6.99
CA SER A 297 2.13 -21.21 8.24
C SER A 297 1.86 -22.57 8.85
N ASN A 298 1.54 -23.58 8.04
CA ASN A 298 1.33 -24.95 8.50
C ASN A 298 2.63 -25.58 9.01
N GLU A 299 3.76 -25.33 8.34
CA GLU A 299 5.09 -25.77 8.82
C GLU A 299 5.43 -25.13 10.17
N ILE A 300 5.20 -23.83 10.32
CA ILE A 300 5.39 -23.12 11.60
C ILE A 300 4.55 -23.74 12.72
N ASP A 301 3.29 -24.05 12.43
CA ASP A 301 2.39 -24.65 13.40
C ASP A 301 2.82 -26.06 13.81
N ASN A 302 3.20 -26.89 12.83
CA ASN A 302 3.69 -28.25 13.08
C ASN A 302 4.98 -28.25 13.91
N GLU A 303 5.98 -27.45 13.55
CA GLU A 303 7.27 -27.38 14.26
C GLU A 303 7.10 -26.81 15.68
N LEU A 304 6.20 -25.84 15.86
CA LEU A 304 5.87 -25.33 17.18
C LEU A 304 5.22 -26.42 18.05
N GLU A 305 4.26 -27.18 17.51
CA GLU A 305 3.62 -28.30 18.21
C GLU A 305 4.64 -29.37 18.61
N GLU A 306 5.49 -29.83 17.68
CA GLU A 306 6.53 -30.83 17.95
C GLU A 306 7.51 -30.37 19.05
N HIS A 307 7.92 -29.09 19.02
CA HIS A 307 8.80 -28.55 20.03
C HIS A 307 8.12 -28.38 21.40
N GLU A 308 6.83 -28.04 21.44
CA GLU A 308 6.07 -27.98 22.69
C GLU A 308 5.87 -29.37 23.33
N GLU A 309 5.63 -30.40 22.53
CA GLU A 309 5.56 -31.79 22.98
C GLU A 309 6.90 -32.26 23.57
N GLU A 310 8.01 -31.99 22.88
CA GLU A 310 9.34 -32.37 23.37
C GLU A 310 9.71 -31.58 24.64
N ARG A 311 9.34 -30.29 24.73
CA ARG A 311 9.50 -29.49 25.96
C ARG A 311 8.79 -30.15 27.13
N ALA A 312 7.52 -30.51 26.97
CA ALA A 312 6.72 -31.15 28.01
C ALA A 312 7.30 -32.52 28.42
N ARG A 313 7.82 -33.29 27.46
CA ARG A 313 8.51 -34.56 27.72
C ARG A 313 9.77 -34.35 28.57
N LEU A 314 10.60 -33.37 28.23
CA LEU A 314 11.83 -33.07 28.95
C LEU A 314 11.56 -32.56 30.37
N GLU A 315 10.51 -31.77 30.57
CA GLU A 315 10.05 -31.35 31.90
C GLU A 315 9.70 -32.55 32.78
N LYS A 316 8.95 -33.51 32.23
CA LYS A 316 8.62 -34.75 32.95
C LYS A 316 9.87 -35.53 33.34
N ILE A 317 10.85 -35.66 32.44
CA ILE A 317 12.12 -36.35 32.72
C ILE A 317 12.90 -35.63 33.82
N LEU A 318 12.93 -34.28 33.81
CA LEU A 318 13.59 -33.50 34.86
C LEU A 318 12.95 -33.72 36.23
N GLU A 319 11.62 -33.81 36.30
CA GLU A 319 10.90 -34.08 37.55
C GLU A 319 11.16 -35.50 38.05
N GLU A 320 11.13 -36.51 37.17
CA GLU A 320 11.49 -37.88 37.52
C GLU A 320 12.92 -37.97 38.07
N LEU A 321 13.89 -37.29 37.44
CA LEU A 321 15.28 -37.24 37.90
C LEU A 321 15.43 -36.53 39.26
N ARG A 322 14.59 -35.52 39.53
CA ARG A 322 14.55 -34.81 40.81
C ARG A 322 14.08 -35.71 41.94
N GLU A 323 13.00 -36.47 41.72
CA GLU A 323 12.46 -37.43 42.69
C GLU A 323 13.47 -38.55 43.00
N VAL A 324 14.12 -39.10 41.97
CA VAL A 324 15.18 -40.12 42.15
C VAL A 324 16.36 -39.56 42.96
N SER A 325 16.73 -38.30 42.74
CA SER A 325 17.81 -37.65 43.48
C SER A 325 17.47 -37.40 44.96
N LEU A 326 16.19 -37.27 45.33
CA LEU A 326 15.75 -37.09 46.71
C LEU A 326 15.70 -38.42 47.49
N GLY A 327 15.51 -39.54 46.79
CA GLY A 327 15.45 -40.88 47.37
C GLY A 327 16.78 -41.64 47.47
N ALA A 328 17.87 -41.10 46.91
CA ALA A 328 19.15 -41.80 46.84
C ALA A 328 19.91 -41.83 48.19
N PRO A 329 20.51 -42.97 48.59
CA PRO A 329 21.31 -43.08 49.80
C PRO A 329 22.58 -42.19 49.75
N PRO A 330 23.05 -41.65 50.89
CA PRO A 330 24.19 -40.76 50.93
C PRO A 330 25.47 -41.49 50.49
N GLY A 331 25.95 -41.20 49.27
CA GLY A 331 27.18 -41.75 48.71
C GLY A 331 27.12 -42.10 47.23
N GLU A 332 25.92 -42.26 46.66
CA GLU A 332 25.72 -42.44 45.22
C GLU A 332 25.71 -41.07 44.54
N LYS A 333 26.70 -40.79 43.69
CA LYS A 333 26.70 -39.56 42.90
C LYS A 333 25.53 -39.64 41.92
N ALA A 334 24.43 -38.97 42.24
CA ALA A 334 23.33 -38.72 41.32
C ALA A 334 23.90 -38.38 39.94
N ASP A 335 23.28 -38.88 38.88
CA ASP A 335 23.69 -38.73 37.47
C ASP A 335 23.62 -37.26 37.04
N THR A 336 24.52 -36.47 37.59
CA THR A 336 24.57 -35.01 37.53
C THR A 336 24.83 -34.58 36.10
N THR A 337 25.59 -35.39 35.36
CA THR A 337 25.83 -35.21 33.92
C THR A 337 24.53 -35.33 33.13
N ARG A 338 23.72 -36.37 33.40
CA ARG A 338 22.42 -36.53 32.73
C ARG A 338 21.45 -35.40 33.07
N VAL A 339 21.34 -35.02 34.34
CA VAL A 339 20.50 -33.87 34.76
C VAL A 339 20.93 -32.59 34.05
N GLN A 340 22.23 -32.29 34.01
CA GLN A 340 22.75 -31.11 33.31
C GLN A 340 22.51 -31.17 31.80
N ALA A 341 22.67 -32.34 31.17
CA ALA A 341 22.42 -32.51 29.75
C ALA A 341 20.94 -32.33 29.41
N THR A 342 20.03 -32.94 30.17
CA THR A 342 18.57 -32.78 29.98
C THR A 342 18.16 -31.33 30.22
N LYS A 343 18.72 -30.66 31.22
CA LYS A 343 18.44 -29.24 31.48
C LYS A 343 18.86 -28.36 30.29
N ARG A 344 20.06 -28.57 29.74
CA ARG A 344 20.52 -27.84 28.55
C ARG A 344 19.63 -28.10 27.33
N LEU A 345 19.18 -29.34 27.15
CA LEU A 345 18.27 -29.67 26.04
C LEU A 345 16.90 -28.98 26.23
N HIS A 346 16.36 -28.98 27.45
CA HIS A 346 15.13 -28.26 27.77
C HIS A 346 15.25 -26.75 27.52
N GLU A 347 16.38 -26.13 27.89
CA GLU A 347 16.69 -24.73 27.59
C GLU A 347 16.69 -24.48 26.07
N ILE A 348 17.36 -25.33 25.27
CA ILE A 348 17.38 -25.21 23.79
C ILE A 348 15.98 -25.34 23.19
N VAL A 349 15.18 -26.33 23.62
CA VAL A 349 13.82 -26.53 23.10
C VAL A 349 12.91 -25.36 23.50
N THR A 350 13.10 -24.80 24.71
CA THR A 350 12.39 -23.60 25.14
C THR A 350 12.70 -22.39 24.24
N ASP A 351 13.99 -22.18 23.91
CA ASP A 351 14.41 -21.12 23.01
C ASP A 351 13.84 -21.31 21.60
N LYS A 352 13.78 -22.56 21.12
CA LYS A 352 13.09 -22.90 19.86
C LYS A 352 11.61 -22.53 19.89
N CYS A 353 10.84 -22.98 20.88
CA CYS A 353 9.41 -22.60 21.01
C CYS A 353 9.23 -21.08 21.00
N ALA A 354 10.12 -20.34 21.68
CA ALA A 354 10.08 -18.89 21.70
C ALA A 354 10.37 -18.27 20.31
N ALA A 355 11.33 -18.81 19.56
CA ALA A 355 11.64 -18.35 18.20
C ALA A 355 10.47 -18.60 17.23
N TRP A 356 9.93 -19.82 17.20
CA TRP A 356 8.80 -20.17 16.35
C TRP A 356 7.51 -19.43 16.73
N GLY A 357 7.25 -19.23 18.03
CA GLY A 357 6.11 -18.42 18.48
C GLY A 357 6.21 -16.95 18.07
N ARG A 358 7.42 -16.38 18.06
CA ARG A 358 7.67 -15.03 17.50
C ARG A 358 7.39 -15.02 16.00
N LEU A 359 7.95 -15.99 15.25
CA LEU A 359 7.73 -16.08 13.81
C LEU A 359 6.24 -16.22 13.48
N LYS A 360 5.48 -17.06 14.18
CA LYS A 360 4.02 -17.17 14.01
C LYS A 360 3.29 -15.84 14.19
N THR A 361 3.70 -15.05 15.18
CA THR A 361 3.11 -13.72 15.42
C THR A 361 3.48 -12.74 14.31
N GLU A 362 4.71 -12.80 13.82
CA GLU A 362 5.25 -11.99 12.72
C GLU A 362 4.76 -12.43 11.33
N ALA A 363 4.36 -13.69 11.15
CA ALA A 363 3.89 -14.28 9.91
C ALA A 363 2.39 -14.06 9.69
N ASN A 364 1.58 -13.99 10.75
CA ASN A 364 0.14 -13.62 10.71
C ASN A 364 -0.15 -12.22 10.11
N LEU A 365 0.93 -11.54 9.79
CA LEU A 365 1.02 -10.23 9.25
C LEU A 365 1.35 -10.35 7.75
N ARG A 366 0.34 -10.66 6.93
CA ARG A 366 0.48 -10.78 5.46
C ARG A 366 0.67 -9.43 4.78
N ALA A 367 1.70 -9.31 3.93
CA ALA A 367 2.02 -8.10 3.17
C ALA A 367 1.44 -8.17 1.75
N THR A 368 0.74 -7.12 1.33
CA THR A 368 0.52 -6.83 -0.10
C THR A 368 1.74 -6.06 -0.59
N ALA A 369 2.56 -6.66 -1.45
CA ALA A 369 3.89 -6.16 -1.74
C ALA A 369 3.95 -5.18 -2.93
N ALA A 370 2.97 -5.20 -3.83
CA ALA A 370 3.12 -4.49 -5.10
C ALA A 370 1.81 -4.05 -5.76
N HIS A 371 1.87 -2.96 -6.53
CA HIS A 371 0.70 -2.28 -7.12
C HIS A 371 0.65 -2.25 -8.66
N ARG A 372 1.77 -2.40 -9.39
CA ARG A 372 1.73 -2.18 -10.85
C ARG A 372 2.82 -2.89 -11.65
N ILE A 373 2.48 -3.52 -12.77
CA ILE A 373 3.45 -4.16 -13.69
C ILE A 373 3.97 -3.15 -14.73
N ILE A 374 5.28 -3.07 -14.92
CA ILE A 374 5.98 -2.23 -15.90
C ILE A 374 6.78 -3.15 -16.86
N GLU A 375 6.59 -2.99 -18.17
CA GLU A 375 7.26 -3.81 -19.19
C GLU A 375 8.74 -3.43 -19.36
N ALA A 376 9.59 -4.41 -19.68
CA ALA A 376 11.00 -4.20 -20.03
C ALA A 376 11.16 -3.78 -21.52
N PRO A 377 12.13 -2.91 -21.86
CA PRO A 377 12.28 -2.37 -23.22
C PRO A 377 12.69 -3.42 -24.28
N ASP A 378 12.32 -3.13 -25.53
CA ASP A 378 12.60 -3.92 -26.73
C ASP A 378 14.09 -4.32 -26.85
N SER A 379 14.37 -5.61 -27.12
CA SER A 379 15.62 -6.02 -27.73
C SER A 379 15.37 -6.55 -29.14
N ALA A 380 16.18 -6.09 -30.10
CA ALA A 380 16.04 -6.38 -31.53
C ALA A 380 16.30 -7.86 -31.90
N PHE A 381 16.47 -8.77 -30.93
CA PHE A 381 17.04 -10.09 -31.14
C PHE A 381 16.05 -11.27 -31.15
N GLY A 382 14.74 -11.03 -31.07
CA GLY A 382 13.73 -12.07 -31.32
C GLY A 382 13.59 -13.16 -30.24
N TRP A 383 14.17 -12.95 -29.06
CA TRP A 383 13.96 -13.82 -27.88
C TRP A 383 12.74 -13.35 -27.09
N THR A 384 11.99 -14.29 -26.50
CA THR A 384 10.90 -13.99 -25.56
C THR A 384 11.47 -13.37 -24.30
N HIS A 385 11.15 -12.10 -24.03
CA HIS A 385 11.51 -11.42 -22.78
C HIS A 385 10.52 -11.83 -21.71
N ASP A 386 10.83 -12.93 -21.03
CA ASP A 386 10.06 -13.40 -19.88
C ASP A 386 10.47 -12.64 -18.61
N ILE A 387 10.33 -11.31 -18.66
CA ILE A 387 10.75 -10.39 -17.61
C ILE A 387 9.60 -9.39 -17.36
N ALA A 388 9.32 -9.12 -16.10
CA ALA A 388 8.41 -8.07 -15.66
C ALA A 388 9.04 -7.25 -14.53
N LEU A 389 8.76 -5.96 -14.51
CA LEU A 389 9.00 -5.09 -13.37
C LEU A 389 7.69 -4.89 -12.62
N VAL A 390 7.75 -4.83 -11.30
CA VAL A 390 6.59 -4.62 -10.45
C VAL A 390 6.86 -3.47 -9.50
N GLU A 391 6.00 -2.47 -9.47
CA GLU A 391 6.06 -1.35 -8.52
C GLU A 391 5.77 -1.86 -7.11
N VAL A 392 6.72 -1.63 -6.21
CA VAL A 392 6.69 -2.12 -4.83
C VAL A 392 6.10 -1.04 -3.93
N ASP A 393 5.22 -1.42 -3.01
CA ASP A 393 4.78 -0.54 -1.93
C ASP A 393 5.96 -0.30 -0.97
N THR A 394 6.62 0.86 -1.14
CA THR A 394 7.78 1.25 -0.32
C THR A 394 7.47 1.40 1.17
N THR A 395 6.20 1.36 1.59
CA THR A 395 5.86 1.28 3.03
C THR A 395 6.07 -0.14 3.60
N LYS A 396 6.22 -1.15 2.75
CA LYS A 396 6.42 -2.56 3.12
C LYS A 396 7.88 -2.97 3.24
N ILE A 397 8.79 -2.13 2.82
CA ILE A 397 10.23 -2.38 2.78
C ILE A 397 10.99 -1.14 3.27
N PRO A 398 12.22 -1.27 3.75
CA PRO A 398 13.04 -0.11 4.11
C PRO A 398 13.35 0.75 2.87
N GLY A 399 13.39 2.08 3.05
CA GLY A 399 13.60 3.05 1.96
C GLY A 399 15.04 3.11 1.41
N ASP A 400 15.99 2.44 2.07
CA ASP A 400 17.39 2.28 1.68
C ASP A 400 17.73 0.82 1.35
N LEU A 401 16.78 0.12 0.70
CA LEU A 401 16.89 -1.29 0.37
C LEU A 401 18.13 -1.58 -0.50
N PHE A 402 18.92 -2.56 -0.08
CA PHE A 402 19.91 -3.24 -0.90
C PHE A 402 19.48 -4.68 -1.13
N ASN A 403 19.87 -5.25 -2.28
CA ASN A 403 19.60 -6.64 -2.56
C ASN A 403 20.38 -7.54 -1.58
N ALA A 404 19.67 -8.30 -0.76
CA ALA A 404 20.23 -9.22 0.21
C ALA A 404 19.81 -10.66 -0.10
N ILE A 405 20.74 -11.60 -0.05
CA ILE A 405 20.44 -13.03 -0.12
C ILE A 405 20.48 -13.56 1.32
N ASP A 406 19.37 -14.12 1.79
CA ASP A 406 19.33 -14.79 3.08
C ASP A 406 19.82 -16.24 2.91
N LEU A 407 20.98 -16.55 3.51
CA LEU A 407 21.55 -17.89 3.48
C LEU A 407 21.03 -18.77 4.63
N CYS A 408 20.16 -18.20 5.47
CA CYS A 408 19.63 -18.81 6.68
C CYS A 408 20.76 -19.36 7.56
N ASN A 409 20.45 -20.33 8.42
CA ASN A 409 21.43 -21.08 9.21
C ASN A 409 22.00 -22.31 8.46
N VAL A 410 21.67 -22.49 7.18
CA VAL A 410 22.06 -23.66 6.34
C VAL A 410 23.56 -23.64 5.99
N PHE A 411 24.14 -22.45 5.88
CA PHE A 411 25.56 -22.26 5.58
C PHE A 411 26.26 -21.49 6.69
N THR A 412 27.29 -22.08 7.29
CA THR A 412 28.23 -21.30 8.10
C THR A 412 29.01 -20.34 7.18
N PRO A 413 29.42 -19.16 7.66
CA PRO A 413 30.25 -18.23 6.87
C PRO A 413 31.48 -18.90 6.26
N ALA A 414 32.10 -19.83 7.00
CA ALA A 414 33.24 -20.61 6.51
C ALA A 414 32.87 -21.59 5.37
N LYS A 415 31.70 -22.24 5.45
CA LYS A 415 31.19 -23.14 4.40
C LYS A 415 30.83 -22.36 3.14
N PHE A 416 30.22 -21.19 3.29
CA PHE A 416 29.89 -20.30 2.18
C PHE A 416 31.15 -19.71 1.51
N ALA A 417 32.10 -19.19 2.28
CA ALA A 417 33.37 -18.68 1.75
C ALA A 417 34.15 -19.74 0.97
N LYS A 418 34.08 -21.01 1.40
CA LYS A 418 34.69 -22.14 0.69
C LYS A 418 33.98 -22.48 -0.63
N LEU A 419 32.66 -22.28 -0.71
CA LEU A 419 31.88 -22.45 -1.95
C LEU A 419 32.18 -21.32 -2.95
N MET A 420 32.34 -20.10 -2.46
CA MET A 420 32.65 -18.91 -3.25
C MET A 420 34.15 -18.77 -3.59
N GLY A 421 34.89 -19.89 -3.58
CA GLY A 421 36.36 -19.94 -3.52
C GLY A 421 37.09 -18.86 -4.32
N GLU A 422 38.22 -18.40 -3.78
CA GLU A 422 39.08 -17.41 -4.45
C GLU A 422 39.33 -17.85 -5.90
N PRO A 423 39.13 -16.95 -6.89
CA PRO A 423 39.43 -17.29 -8.26
C PRO A 423 40.90 -17.70 -8.32
N SER A 424 41.18 -18.96 -8.67
CA SER A 424 42.53 -19.43 -8.91
C SER A 424 43.17 -18.50 -9.94
N ALA A 425 44.24 -17.81 -9.55
CA ALA A 425 44.96 -16.82 -10.36
C ALA A 425 45.65 -17.41 -11.62
N SER A 426 45.19 -18.56 -12.11
CA SER A 426 45.78 -19.31 -13.23
C SER A 426 45.14 -19.03 -14.59
N CYS A 427 44.24 -18.04 -14.72
CA CYS A 427 43.55 -17.76 -15.99
C CYS A 427 43.83 -16.36 -16.59
N ILE A 428 44.88 -15.67 -16.13
CA ILE A 428 45.45 -14.54 -16.89
C ILE A 428 46.70 -15.08 -17.58
N ASP A 429 46.49 -15.80 -18.68
CA ASP A 429 47.58 -16.13 -19.59
C ASP A 429 47.62 -15.07 -20.68
N GLU A 430 48.76 -14.39 -20.75
CA GLU A 430 49.11 -13.37 -21.73
C GLU A 430 49.07 -13.99 -23.14
N SER A 431 48.17 -13.51 -23.98
CA SER A 431 48.33 -13.63 -25.44
C SER A 431 48.07 -12.28 -26.10
N ALA A 432 48.95 -11.33 -25.77
CA ALA A 432 49.25 -10.19 -26.63
C ALA A 432 50.71 -10.31 -27.07
N SER A 433 50.93 -11.04 -28.17
CA SER A 433 52.11 -10.93 -29.03
C SER A 433 51.72 -11.30 -30.44
#